data_AF-A0AAV6YSC6-F1
#
_entry.id   AF-A0AAV6YSC6-F1
#
_cell.length_a   1.000
_cell.length_b   1.000
_cell.length_c   1.000
_cell.angle_alpha   90.00
_cell.angle_beta   90.00
_cell.angle_gamma   90.00
#
_symmetry.space_group_name_H-M   'P 1'
#
loop_
_entity.id
_entity.type
_entity.pdbx_description
1 polymer ?
#
loop_
_entity_poly.entity_id
_entity_poly.type
_entity_poly.pdbx_seq_one_letter_code
_entity_poly.pdbx_strand_id
1 'polypeptide(L)'
;AKLNYNPPKYDGSPYKIEMEGISVTVIKEILDYIFSGQIRLSEETIQDVVQAADLLLLTELKTLCCEFLEGCITAENCIGIRDFALHYCLNHVYYLATEYLETHFRDVSSTEEFLELGPTKLKEVLSLEKLNVGNEKYVFEAVLRWISHDPEMRKVCGSLA
;
A
#
# COMPACT_ATOMS: atom_id res chain seq x y z
N ALA A 1 -3.30 10.82 13.74
CA ALA A 1 -4.45 11.14 14.62
C ALA A 1 -3.94 11.68 15.95
N LYS A 2 -4.68 12.57 16.62
CA LYS A 2 -4.31 13.02 17.97
C LYS A 2 -4.62 11.87 18.93
N LEU A 3 -3.59 11.22 19.46
CA LEU A 3 -3.75 10.39 20.64
C LEU A 3 -4.45 11.25 21.70
N ASN A 4 -5.65 10.86 22.13
CA ASN A 4 -6.40 11.57 23.17
C ASN A 4 -5.69 11.34 24.52
N TYR A 5 -4.56 12.03 24.70
CA TYR A 5 -3.83 12.06 25.95
C TYR A 5 -4.57 12.94 26.93
N ASN A 6 -5.26 12.32 27.88
CA ASN A 6 -5.70 12.99 29.09
C ASN A 6 -4.60 12.82 30.15
N PRO A 7 -4.16 13.83 30.91
CA PRO A 7 -3.18 13.59 31.97
C PRO A 7 -3.74 12.67 33.07
N PRO A 8 -2.91 11.85 33.74
CA PRO A 8 -3.35 10.98 34.83
C PRO A 8 -3.98 11.79 35.97
N LYS A 9 -5.14 11.32 36.47
CA LYS A 9 -5.73 11.86 37.71
C LYS A 9 -4.98 11.27 38.90
N TYR A 10 -4.62 12.11 39.87
CA TYR A 10 -3.91 11.68 41.09
C TYR A 10 -4.82 10.96 42.11
N ASP A 11 -5.99 10.46 41.69
CA ASP A 11 -7.01 9.83 42.54
C ASP A 11 -6.85 8.30 42.66
N GLY A 12 -5.78 7.74 42.07
CA GLY A 12 -5.53 6.30 42.07
C GLY A 12 -6.42 5.51 41.10
N SER A 13 -7.24 6.19 40.28
CA SER A 13 -8.00 5.53 39.22
C SER A 13 -7.05 5.01 38.12
N PRO A 14 -7.36 3.83 37.53
CA PRO A 14 -6.55 3.29 36.45
C PRO A 14 -6.57 4.24 35.25
N TYR A 15 -5.38 4.59 34.78
CA TYR A 15 -5.21 5.43 33.61
C TYR A 15 -5.42 4.61 32.33
N LYS A 16 -6.38 5.01 31.50
CA LYS A 16 -6.76 4.29 30.28
C LYS A 16 -6.54 5.17 29.06
N ILE A 17 -5.83 4.63 28.07
CA ILE A 17 -5.71 5.21 26.73
C ILE A 17 -6.53 4.33 25.79
N GLU A 18 -7.42 4.94 25.01
CA GLU A 18 -8.15 4.27 23.95
C GLU A 18 -7.47 4.60 22.62
N MET A 19 -7.15 3.55 21.86
CA MET A 19 -6.54 3.66 20.54
C MET A 19 -7.49 3.06 19.53
N GLU A 20 -7.90 3.87 18.55
CA GLU A 20 -8.73 3.43 17.43
C GLU A 20 -7.84 3.16 16.21
N GLY A 21 -8.19 2.14 15.42
CA GLY A 21 -7.48 1.82 14.17
C GLY A 21 -6.22 0.98 14.33
N ILE A 22 -5.98 0.34 15.49
CA ILE A 22 -4.92 -0.68 15.67
C ILE A 22 -5.54 -1.91 16.34
N SER A 23 -5.24 -3.10 15.82
CA SER A 23 -5.70 -4.35 16.43
C SER A 23 -4.97 -4.64 17.75
N VAL A 24 -5.63 -5.36 18.66
CA VAL A 24 -5.04 -5.74 19.96
C VAL A 24 -3.79 -6.63 19.78
N THR A 25 -3.72 -7.39 18.70
CA THR A 25 -2.56 -8.23 18.39
C THR A 25 -1.38 -7.36 17.97
N VAL A 26 -1.61 -6.40 17.07
CA VAL A 26 -0.55 -5.53 16.53
C VAL A 26 0.01 -4.64 17.63
N ILE A 27 -0.83 -4.05 18.49
CA ILE A 27 -0.34 -3.20 19.57
C ILE A 27 0.54 -3.98 20.57
N LYS A 28 0.28 -5.27 20.79
CA LYS A 28 1.13 -6.11 21.65
C LYS A 28 2.51 -6.30 21.01
N GLU A 29 2.56 -6.63 19.73
CA GLU A 29 3.84 -6.76 18.99
C GLU A 29 4.62 -5.43 18.99
N ILE A 30 3.93 -4.29 18.84
CA ILE A 30 4.56 -2.97 18.92
C ILE A 30 5.13 -2.70 20.32
N LEU A 31 4.41 -3.05 21.38
CA LEU A 31 4.90 -2.90 22.74
C LEU A 31 6.12 -3.79 23.00
N ASP A 32 6.05 -5.05 22.57
CA ASP A 32 7.18 -5.98 22.67
C ASP A 32 8.40 -5.46 21.90
N TYR A 33 8.19 -4.85 20.72
CA TYR A 33 9.24 -4.16 19.98
C TYR A 33 9.82 -2.97 20.75
N ILE A 34 8.99 -2.12 21.36
CA ILE A 34 9.47 -0.95 22.14
C ILE A 34 10.38 -1.39 23.30
N PHE A 35 10.09 -2.52 23.94
CA PHE A 35 10.89 -3.02 25.06
C PHE A 35 12.08 -3.90 24.64
N SER A 36 11.99 -4.63 23.53
CA SER A 36 13.02 -5.60 23.10
C SER A 36 13.90 -5.12 21.96
N GLY A 37 13.46 -4.13 21.19
CA GLY A 37 14.05 -3.69 19.93
C GLY A 37 13.85 -4.67 18.76
N GLN A 38 13.02 -5.71 18.92
CA GLN A 38 12.82 -6.75 17.91
C GLN A 38 11.34 -6.88 17.54
N ILE A 39 11.06 -7.04 16.24
CA ILE A 39 9.73 -7.29 15.72
C ILE A 39 9.78 -8.36 14.63
N ARG A 40 8.73 -9.16 14.52
CA ARG A 40 8.57 -10.12 13.42
C ARG A 40 7.60 -9.56 12.40
N LEU A 41 8.11 -9.29 11.20
CA LEU A 41 7.30 -8.83 10.07
C LEU A 41 6.89 -10.03 9.21
N SER A 42 5.67 -9.98 8.69
CA SER A 42 5.12 -10.97 7.77
C SER A 42 4.19 -10.26 6.78
N GLU A 43 3.94 -10.87 5.62
CA GLU A 43 3.02 -10.31 4.61
C GLU A 43 1.59 -10.11 5.16
N GLU A 44 1.18 -10.92 6.13
CA GLU A 44 -0.14 -10.82 6.78
C GLU A 44 -0.21 -9.63 7.76
N THR A 45 0.89 -9.28 8.41
CA THR A 45 0.92 -8.28 9.49
C THR A 45 1.51 -6.94 9.08
N ILE A 46 2.24 -6.88 7.97
CA ILE A 46 3.02 -5.70 7.57
C ILE A 46 2.17 -4.44 7.42
N GLN A 47 0.97 -4.56 6.84
CA GLN A 47 0.09 -3.41 6.61
C GLN A 47 -0.35 -2.78 7.93
N ASP A 48 -0.82 -3.62 8.87
CA ASP A 48 -1.22 -3.16 10.20
C ASP A 48 -0.05 -2.57 10.99
N VAL A 49 1.14 -3.17 10.87
CA VAL A 49 2.34 -2.69 11.56
C VAL A 49 2.78 -1.33 11.01
N VAL A 50 2.75 -1.11 9.69
CA VAL A 50 3.03 0.20 9.09
C VAL A 50 2.02 1.24 9.55
N GLN A 51 0.73 0.90 9.56
CA GLN A 51 -0.32 1.79 10.06
C GLN A 51 -0.10 2.16 11.53
N ALA A 52 0.23 1.18 12.38
CA ALA A 52 0.52 1.42 13.79
C ALA A 52 1.79 2.25 13.97
N ALA A 53 2.85 1.96 13.23
CA ALA A 53 4.11 2.71 13.26
C ALA A 53 3.92 4.16 12.84
N ASP A 54 3.11 4.42 11.81
CA ASP A 54 2.76 5.77 11.37
C ASP A 54 1.92 6.50 12.42
N LEU A 55 0.89 5.83 12.97
CA LEU A 55 0.02 6.43 13.98
C LEU A 55 0.77 6.82 15.26
N LEU A 56 1.68 5.96 15.69
CA LEU A 56 2.48 6.12 16.91
C LEU A 56 3.79 6.88 16.68
N LEU A 57 4.06 7.32 15.44
CA LEU A 57 5.26 8.05 15.04
C LEU A 57 6.57 7.28 15.32
N LEU A 58 6.53 5.95 15.19
CA LEU A 58 7.68 5.06 15.37
C LEU A 58 8.50 5.00 14.06
N THR A 59 9.31 6.03 13.82
CA THR A 59 10.05 6.18 12.56
C THR A 59 11.03 5.05 12.28
N GLU A 60 11.74 4.55 13.30
CA GLU A 60 12.68 3.42 13.12
C GLU A 60 11.97 2.14 12.71
N LEU A 61 10.83 1.86 13.33
CA LEU A 61 10.01 0.70 12.95
C LEU A 61 9.46 0.84 11.53
N LYS A 62 9.05 2.06 11.15
CA LYS A 62 8.58 2.35 9.80
C LYS A 62 9.68 2.11 8.76
N THR A 63 10.94 2.43 9.08
CA THR A 63 12.10 2.11 8.22
C THR A 63 12.27 0.60 8.06
N LEU A 64 12.21 -0.19 9.14
CA LEU A 64 12.27 -1.66 9.06
C LEU A 64 11.14 -2.24 8.19
N CYS A 65 9.95 -1.65 8.27
CA CYS A 65 8.83 -2.04 7.41
C CYS A 65 9.08 -1.72 5.93
N CYS A 66 9.74 -0.60 5.62
CA CYS A 66 10.15 -0.29 4.25
C CYS A 66 11.09 -1.37 3.71
N GLU A 67 12.14 -1.72 4.46
CA GLU A 67 13.12 -2.73 4.05
C GLU A 67 12.46 -4.10 3.79
N PHE A 68 11.46 -4.45 4.60
CA PHE A 68 10.67 -5.67 4.38
C PHE A 68 9.83 -5.57 3.09
N LEU A 69 9.09 -4.47 2.90
CA LEU A 69 8.22 -4.27 1.75
C LEU A 69 8.99 -4.25 0.42
N GLU A 70 10.22 -3.75 0.40
CA GLU A 70 11.09 -3.77 -0.77
C GLU A 70 11.31 -5.19 -1.31
N GLY A 71 11.46 -6.17 -0.42
CA GLY A 71 11.61 -7.58 -0.78
C GLY A 71 10.32 -8.27 -1.22
N CYS A 72 9.17 -7.66 -0.99
CA CYS A 72 7.84 -8.23 -1.31
C CYS A 72 7.27 -7.76 -2.66
N ILE A 73 7.95 -6.84 -3.36
CA ILE A 73 7.45 -6.30 -4.63
C ILE A 73 7.49 -7.37 -5.72
N THR A 74 6.34 -7.67 -6.30
CA THR A 74 6.15 -8.63 -7.40
C THR A 74 5.17 -8.08 -8.43
N ALA A 75 5.08 -8.71 -9.60
CA ALA A 75 4.13 -8.29 -10.63
C ALA A 75 2.66 -8.36 -10.17
N GLU A 76 2.33 -9.27 -9.25
CA GLU A 76 0.97 -9.52 -8.76
C GLU A 76 0.50 -8.50 -7.70
N ASN A 77 1.43 -7.75 -7.07
CA ASN A 77 1.11 -6.87 -5.94
C ASN A 77 1.77 -5.49 -6.01
N CYS A 78 2.52 -5.17 -7.07
CA CYS A 78 3.30 -3.94 -7.15
C CYS A 78 2.42 -2.69 -7.16
N ILE A 79 1.20 -2.75 -7.70
CA ILE A 79 0.32 -1.58 -7.78
C ILE A 79 -0.25 -1.27 -6.39
N GLY A 80 -0.67 -2.30 -5.66
CA GLY A 80 -1.13 -2.21 -4.29
C GLY A 80 -0.04 -1.74 -3.34
N ILE A 81 1.17 -2.30 -3.44
CA ILE A 81 2.33 -1.85 -2.65
C ILE A 81 2.68 -0.40 -2.96
N ARG A 82 2.65 0.01 -4.25
CA ARG A 82 2.89 1.40 -4.65
C ARG A 82 1.88 2.35 -4.00
N ASP A 83 0.59 2.03 -4.06
CA ASP A 83 -0.47 2.88 -3.51
C ASP A 83 -0.44 2.94 -1.98
N PHE A 84 -0.16 1.80 -1.35
CA PHE A 84 0.07 1.69 0.08
C PHE A 84 1.26 2.55 0.52
N ALA A 85 2.38 2.44 -0.20
CA ALA A 85 3.57 3.24 0.05
C ALA A 85 3.31 4.75 -0.13
N LEU A 86 2.53 5.14 -1.13
CA LEU A 86 2.13 6.53 -1.32
C LEU A 86 1.28 7.05 -0.15
N HIS A 87 0.31 6.24 0.32
CA HIS A 87 -0.58 6.61 1.41
C HIS A 87 0.18 6.87 2.73
N TYR A 88 1.14 6.01 3.06
CA TYR A 88 1.94 6.13 4.27
C TYR A 88 3.25 6.89 4.08
N CYS A 89 3.44 7.60 2.96
CA CYS A 89 4.64 8.38 2.65
C CYS A 89 5.94 7.55 2.71
N LEU A 90 5.90 6.28 2.32
CA LEU A 90 7.05 5.38 2.19
C LEU A 90 7.74 5.63 0.85
N ASN A 91 8.35 6.82 0.70
CA ASN A 91 8.82 7.32 -0.60
C ASN A 91 9.79 6.37 -1.33
N HIS A 92 10.65 5.66 -0.60
CA HIS A 92 11.60 4.72 -1.21
C HIS A 92 10.89 3.50 -1.82
N VAL A 93 10.01 2.86 -1.05
CA VAL A 93 9.17 1.73 -1.52
C VAL A 93 8.29 2.17 -2.68
N TYR A 94 7.69 3.36 -2.60
CA TYR A 94 6.89 3.93 -3.68
C TYR A 94 7.70 4.06 -4.98
N TYR A 95 8.92 4.57 -4.90
CA TYR A 95 9.82 4.70 -6.05
C TYR A 95 10.16 3.32 -6.63
N LEU A 96 10.56 2.37 -5.80
CA LEU A 96 10.93 1.01 -6.24
C LEU A 96 9.75 0.27 -6.87
N ALA A 97 8.57 0.34 -6.26
CA ALA A 97 7.36 -0.26 -6.82
C ALA A 97 6.94 0.40 -8.14
N THR A 98 7.11 1.72 -8.27
CA THR A 98 6.87 2.43 -9.53
C THR A 98 7.87 2.02 -10.62
N GLU A 99 9.16 1.97 -10.30
CA GLU A 99 10.21 1.54 -11.23
C GLU A 99 10.01 0.09 -11.68
N TYR A 100 9.61 -0.79 -10.76
CA TYR A 100 9.25 -2.17 -11.06
C TYR A 100 8.06 -2.24 -12.02
N LEU A 101 6.98 -1.51 -11.72
CA LEU A 101 5.79 -1.42 -12.57
C LEU A 101 6.13 -0.90 -13.98
N GLU A 102 6.95 0.16 -14.07
CA GLU A 102 7.39 0.72 -15.35
C GLU A 102 8.22 -0.29 -16.15
N THR A 103 9.13 -1.02 -15.49
CA THR A 103 10.04 -1.97 -16.13
C THR A 103 9.35 -3.26 -16.57
N HIS A 104 8.44 -3.78 -15.73
CA HIS A 104 7.75 -5.05 -15.88
C HIS A 104 6.29 -4.90 -16.31
N PHE A 105 5.92 -3.77 -16.91
CA PHE A 105 4.53 -3.45 -17.25
C PHE A 105 3.82 -4.57 -18.02
N ARG A 106 4.51 -5.27 -18.93
CA ARG A 106 3.90 -6.37 -19.69
C ARG A 106 3.37 -7.47 -18.78
N ASP A 107 4.16 -7.86 -17.79
CA ASP A 107 3.81 -8.93 -16.86
C ASP A 107 2.67 -8.43 -15.95
N VAL A 108 2.82 -7.22 -15.40
CA VAL A 108 1.81 -6.58 -14.55
C VAL A 108 0.47 -6.40 -15.28
N SER A 109 0.47 -6.02 -16.57
CA SER A 109 -0.76 -5.82 -17.36
C SER A 109 -1.60 -7.09 -17.57
N SER A 110 -1.07 -8.24 -17.18
CA SER A 110 -1.73 -9.54 -17.27
C SER A 110 -2.20 -10.06 -15.91
N THR A 111 -1.84 -9.40 -14.81
CA THR A 111 -2.22 -9.81 -13.45
C THR A 111 -3.65 -9.40 -13.11
N GLU A 112 -4.23 -10.09 -12.13
CA GLU A 112 -5.57 -9.77 -11.62
C GLU A 112 -5.62 -8.36 -11.03
N GLU A 113 -4.57 -7.97 -10.29
CA GLU A 113 -4.44 -6.63 -9.69
C GLU A 113 -4.59 -5.50 -10.72
N PHE A 114 -3.96 -5.64 -11.89
CA PHE A 114 -4.12 -4.67 -12.98
C PHE A 114 -5.52 -4.71 -13.60
N LEU A 115 -6.09 -5.91 -13.76
CA LEU A 115 -7.40 -6.11 -14.35
C LEU A 115 -8.53 -5.62 -13.45
N GLU A 116 -8.33 -5.51 -12.14
CA GLU A 116 -9.31 -4.99 -11.17
C GLU A 116 -9.27 -3.46 -11.02
N LEU A 117 -8.29 -2.77 -11.59
CA LEU A 117 -8.15 -1.31 -11.45
C LEU A 117 -9.40 -0.55 -11.93
N GLY A 118 -9.76 0.51 -11.20
CA GLY A 118 -10.74 1.48 -11.66
C GLY A 118 -10.22 2.35 -12.81
N PRO A 119 -11.09 3.00 -13.60
CA PRO A 119 -10.70 3.76 -14.79
C PRO A 119 -9.73 4.92 -14.49
N THR A 120 -9.93 5.61 -13.36
CA THR A 120 -9.03 6.69 -12.92
C THR A 120 -7.62 6.17 -12.65
N LYS A 121 -7.51 5.00 -12.01
CA LYS A 121 -6.23 4.42 -11.64
C LYS A 121 -5.51 3.82 -12.83
N LEU A 122 -6.26 3.15 -13.71
CA LEU A 122 -5.74 2.69 -14.99
C LEU A 122 -5.12 3.86 -15.77
N LYS A 123 -5.81 5.00 -15.86
CA LYS A 123 -5.28 6.18 -16.53
C LYS A 123 -3.99 6.69 -15.88
N GLU A 124 -3.90 6.69 -14.55
CA GLU A 124 -2.68 7.07 -13.83
C GLU A 124 -1.51 6.15 -14.20
N VAL A 125 -1.71 4.83 -14.14
CA VAL A 125 -0.68 3.82 -14.48
C VAL A 125 -0.24 3.95 -15.94
N LEU A 126 -1.17 4.17 -16.87
CA LEU A 126 -0.85 4.35 -18.29
C LEU A 126 -0.20 5.70 -18.61
N SER A 127 -0.27 6.68 -17.70
CA SER A 127 0.35 7.99 -17.84
C SER A 127 1.78 8.05 -17.27
N LEU A 128 2.32 6.92 -16.80
CA LEU A 128 3.71 6.84 -16.33
C LEU A 128 4.69 7.10 -17.47
N GLU A 129 5.63 8.02 -17.24
CA GLU A 129 6.52 8.54 -18.28
C GLU A 129 7.50 7.49 -18.82
N LYS A 130 7.91 6.52 -17.98
CA LYS A 130 8.93 5.52 -18.34
C LYS A 130 8.37 4.13 -18.55
N LEU A 131 7.08 4.01 -18.87
CA LEU A 131 6.42 2.74 -19.10
C LEU A 131 7.14 1.94 -20.21
N ASN A 132 7.84 0.87 -19.85
CA ASN A 132 8.65 0.07 -20.78
C ASN A 132 7.78 -0.91 -21.56
N VAL A 133 7.06 -0.39 -22.54
CA VAL A 133 6.13 -1.19 -23.34
C VAL A 133 6.74 -1.71 -24.63
N GLY A 134 7.87 -1.13 -25.07
CA GLY A 134 8.55 -1.41 -26.34
C GLY A 134 7.76 -1.05 -27.60
N ASN A 135 6.43 -1.24 -27.58
CA ASN A 135 5.48 -0.91 -28.62
C ASN A 135 4.13 -0.52 -27.98
N GLU A 136 3.55 0.60 -28.41
CA GLU A 136 2.24 1.07 -27.93
C GLU A 136 1.10 0.05 -28.13
N LYS A 137 1.26 -0.90 -29.07
CA LYS A 137 0.33 -2.03 -29.23
C LYS A 137 0.09 -2.80 -27.94
N TYR A 138 1.11 -2.97 -27.09
CA TYR A 138 0.95 -3.70 -25.83
C TYR A 138 0.10 -2.95 -24.82
N VAL A 139 0.19 -1.61 -24.81
CA VAL A 139 -0.72 -0.77 -24.00
C VAL A 139 -2.15 -0.94 -24.47
N PHE A 140 -2.37 -0.90 -25.80
CA PHE A 140 -3.68 -1.08 -26.37
C PHE A 140 -4.26 -2.47 -26.05
N GLU A 141 -3.46 -3.53 -26.19
CA GLU A 141 -3.85 -4.90 -25.83
C GLU A 141 -4.17 -5.04 -24.32
N ALA A 142 -3.38 -4.41 -23.45
CA ALA A 142 -3.64 -4.38 -22.01
C ALA A 142 -4.98 -3.70 -21.69
N VAL A 143 -5.26 -2.56 -22.32
CA VAL A 143 -6.55 -1.85 -22.15
C VAL A 143 -7.71 -2.70 -22.67
N LEU A 144 -7.56 -3.36 -23.81
CA LEU A 144 -8.60 -4.26 -24.33
C LEU A 144 -8.86 -5.43 -23.38
N ARG A 145 -7.81 -6.03 -22.81
CA ARG A 145 -7.92 -7.08 -21.80
C ARG A 145 -8.65 -6.59 -20.57
N TRP A 146 -8.30 -5.39 -20.09
CA TRP A 146 -9.00 -4.73 -19.00
C TRP A 146 -10.48 -4.53 -19.36
N ILE A 147 -10.84 -3.90 -20.48
CA ILE A 147 -12.26 -3.71 -20.87
C ILE A 147 -13.01 -5.05 -20.93
N SER A 148 -12.37 -6.10 -21.46
CA SER A 148 -12.98 -7.42 -21.64
C SER A 148 -13.20 -8.18 -20.33
N HIS A 149 -12.45 -7.85 -19.27
CA HIS A 149 -12.54 -8.54 -17.98
C HIS A 149 -13.81 -8.17 -17.21
N ASP A 150 -14.31 -6.93 -17.31
CA ASP A 150 -15.61 -6.54 -16.76
C ASP A 150 -16.36 -5.58 -17.71
N PRO A 151 -16.98 -6.11 -18.77
CA PRO A 151 -17.60 -5.29 -19.80
C PRO A 151 -18.84 -4.54 -19.29
N GLU A 152 -19.52 -5.02 -18.25
CA GLU A 152 -20.74 -4.39 -17.74
C GLU A 152 -20.42 -3.14 -16.91
N MET A 153 -19.42 -3.19 -16.03
CA MET A 153 -18.97 -2.01 -15.28
C MET A 153 -18.14 -1.04 -16.13
N ARG A 154 -17.49 -1.52 -17.19
CA ARG A 154 -16.56 -0.71 -18.02
C ARG A 154 -17.21 -0.07 -19.25
N LYS A 155 -18.47 -0.41 -19.56
CA LYS A 155 -19.28 0.22 -20.63
C LYS A 155 -19.61 1.70 -20.39
N VAL A 156 -19.51 2.18 -19.14
CA VAL A 156 -19.91 3.55 -18.76
C VAL A 156 -18.98 4.64 -19.34
N CYS A 157 -17.82 4.28 -19.89
CA CYS A 157 -16.95 5.23 -20.58
C CYS A 157 -17.47 5.74 -21.94
N GLY A 158 -18.60 5.21 -22.44
CA GLY A 158 -19.22 5.64 -23.70
C GLY A 158 -20.26 6.78 -23.58
N SER A 159 -20.58 7.24 -22.37
CA SER A 159 -21.69 8.21 -22.13
C SER A 159 -21.25 9.62 -21.71
N LEU A 160 -19.97 9.97 -21.88
CA LEU A 160 -19.50 11.35 -21.76
C LEU A 160 -19.03 11.85 -23.13
N ALA A 161 -20.01 12.11 -24.00
CA ALA A 161 -19.86 12.94 -25.20
C ALA A 161 -20.77 14.17 -25.06
#